data_AF-A0A7Z9ZYN8-F1
#
_entry.id   AF-A0A7Z9ZYN8-F1
#
_cell.length_a   1.000
_cell.length_b   1.000
_cell.length_c   1.000
_cell.angle_alpha   90.00
_cell.angle_beta   90.00
_cell.angle_gamma   90.00
#
_symmetry.space_group_name_H-M   'P 1'
#
loop_
_entity.id
_entity.type
_entity.pdbx_description
1 polymer ?
#
loop_
_entity_poly.entity_id
_entity_poly.type
_entity_poly.pdbx_seq_one_letter_code
_entity_poly.pdbx_strand_id
1 'polypeptide(L)'
;MAKLAEVLALCGELADGSEGSARLRGLLLDERFVSLEGLEKWADEALSEKSIPHRERAFQDIIVATGKWLGFEVEWGSYSKGPDGVWRSQYGSIVVEVKSEATFLKADEIKPLVERANESGAEKVLIVVGKGPTEGPEAVIKAQNLGCRIVDFRKLFKIAKLASANGLKARW
;
A
#
# COMPACT_ATOMS: atom_id res chain seq x y z
N MET A 1 13.07 16.51 5.02
CA MET A 1 12.40 15.79 3.93
C MET A 1 11.41 16.75 3.27
N ALA A 2 11.32 16.77 1.94
CA ALA A 2 10.34 17.57 1.20
C ALA A 2 8.90 17.16 1.56
N LYS A 3 7.93 18.05 1.37
CA LYS A 3 6.50 17.71 1.47
C LYS A 3 6.06 16.88 0.26
N LEU A 4 5.06 16.03 0.45
CA LEU A 4 4.48 15.21 -0.61
C LEU A 4 4.00 16.09 -1.78
N ALA A 5 3.34 17.21 -1.49
CA ALA A 5 2.87 18.13 -2.52
C ALA A 5 3.99 18.64 -3.45
N GLU A 6 5.18 18.91 -2.88
CA GLU A 6 6.35 19.37 -3.64
C GLU A 6 6.90 18.24 -4.51
N VAL A 7 6.96 17.01 -3.97
CA VAL A 7 7.37 15.83 -4.71
C VAL A 7 6.43 15.54 -5.88
N LEU A 8 5.12 15.60 -5.64
CA LEU A 8 4.12 15.35 -6.68
C LEU A 8 4.14 16.43 -7.76
N ALA A 9 4.40 17.69 -7.41
CA ALA A 9 4.58 18.76 -8.39
C ALA A 9 5.75 18.50 -9.35
N LEU A 10 6.83 17.86 -8.87
CA LEU A 10 7.98 17.47 -9.70
C LEU A 10 7.71 16.21 -10.55
N CYS A 11 6.84 15.32 -10.07
CA CYS A 11 6.45 14.12 -10.80
C CYS A 11 5.46 14.44 -11.92
N GLY A 12 4.53 15.35 -11.69
CA GLY A 12 3.43 15.66 -12.62
C GLY A 12 2.25 14.70 -12.43
N GLU A 13 1.53 14.43 -13.52
CA GLU A 13 0.32 13.59 -13.50
C GLU A 13 0.65 12.14 -13.12
N LEU A 14 -0.06 11.61 -12.12
CA LEU A 14 0.00 10.20 -11.74
C LEU A 14 -1.11 9.44 -12.46
N ALA A 15 -0.82 8.79 -13.58
CA ALA A 15 -1.75 7.94 -14.30
C ALA A 15 -1.07 6.62 -14.69
N ASP A 16 -1.87 5.62 -15.09
CA ASP A 16 -1.36 4.34 -15.54
C ASP A 16 -0.46 4.52 -16.75
N GLY A 17 0.80 4.06 -16.63
CA GLY A 17 1.82 4.22 -17.66
C GLY A 17 2.37 5.64 -17.84
N SER A 18 2.00 6.60 -16.97
CA SER A 18 2.55 7.96 -17.06
C SER A 18 4.00 8.05 -16.59
N GLU A 19 4.72 9.05 -17.09
CA GLU A 19 6.08 9.33 -16.61
C GLU A 19 6.06 9.76 -15.13
N GLY A 20 5.02 10.47 -14.70
CA GLY A 20 4.88 10.92 -13.31
C GLY A 20 4.76 9.76 -12.31
N SER A 21 3.98 8.72 -12.64
CA SER A 21 3.90 7.52 -11.79
C SER A 21 5.24 6.77 -11.77
N ALA A 22 5.93 6.64 -12.91
CA ALA A 22 7.25 6.04 -12.97
C ALA A 22 8.30 6.80 -12.11
N ARG A 23 8.30 8.14 -12.18
CA ARG A 23 9.20 8.99 -11.37
C ARG A 23 8.93 8.85 -9.88
N LEU A 24 7.66 8.94 -9.46
CA LEU A 24 7.28 8.78 -8.05
C LEU A 24 7.71 7.39 -7.54
N ARG A 25 7.36 6.32 -8.26
CA ARG A 25 7.70 4.94 -7.90
C ARG A 25 9.20 4.71 -7.80
N GLY A 26 9.98 5.29 -8.72
CA GLY A 26 11.45 5.28 -8.65
C GLY A 26 11.98 5.97 -7.39
N LEU A 27 11.45 7.14 -7.04
CA LEU A 27 11.82 7.88 -5.83
C LEU A 27 11.48 7.09 -4.55
N LEU A 28 10.28 6.50 -4.49
CA LEU A 28 9.81 5.76 -3.31
C LEU A 28 10.67 4.52 -2.99
N LEU A 29 11.34 3.95 -3.99
CA LEU A 29 12.24 2.81 -3.81
C LEU A 29 13.70 3.23 -3.58
N ASP A 30 14.05 4.51 -3.72
CA ASP A 30 15.43 4.98 -3.57
C ASP A 30 15.74 5.35 -2.11
N GLU A 31 16.40 4.42 -1.42
CA GLU A 31 16.79 4.54 -0.01
C GLU A 31 17.77 5.69 0.26
N ARG A 32 18.37 6.29 -0.78
CA ARG A 32 19.22 7.48 -0.65
C ARG A 32 18.40 8.75 -0.42
N PHE A 33 17.15 8.76 -0.88
CA PHE A 33 16.26 9.93 -0.83
C PHE A 33 15.09 9.75 0.15
N VAL A 34 14.66 8.51 0.37
CA VAL A 34 13.47 8.21 1.15
C VAL A 34 13.80 7.21 2.25
N SER A 35 13.40 7.54 3.48
CA SER A 35 13.41 6.62 4.62
C SER A 35 12.01 6.10 4.93
N LEU A 36 11.92 5.05 5.76
CA LEU A 36 10.64 4.51 6.19
C LEU A 36 9.79 5.53 6.99
N GLU A 37 10.42 6.35 7.82
CA GLU A 37 9.76 7.48 8.51
C GLU A 37 9.26 8.52 7.51
N GLY A 38 10.01 8.71 6.43
CA GLY A 38 9.64 9.61 5.37
C GLY A 38 8.43 9.13 4.57
N LEU A 39 8.38 7.85 4.23
CA LEU A 39 7.20 7.21 3.63
C LEU A 39 5.99 7.36 4.53
N GLU A 40 6.13 7.10 5.84
CA GLU A 40 5.00 7.24 6.78
C GLU A 40 4.50 8.69 6.83
N LYS A 41 5.40 9.67 6.83
CA LYS A 41 5.05 11.10 6.80
C LYS A 41 4.30 11.47 5.52
N TRP A 42 4.74 10.98 4.35
CA TRP A 42 4.01 11.22 3.11
C TRP A 42 2.66 10.48 3.07
N ALA A 43 2.56 9.28 3.65
CA ALA A 43 1.28 8.59 3.80
C ALA A 43 0.30 9.43 4.65
N ASP A 44 0.79 10.06 5.72
CA ASP A 44 0.01 11.00 6.53
C ASP A 44 -0.46 12.23 5.76
N GLU A 45 0.45 12.86 5.02
CA GLU A 45 0.13 14.04 4.20
C GLU A 45 -0.92 13.69 3.13
N ALA A 46 -0.78 12.54 2.46
CA ALA A 46 -1.74 12.05 1.47
C ALA A 46 -3.15 11.84 2.03
N LEU A 47 -3.26 11.39 3.28
CA LEU A 47 -4.53 11.16 3.96
C LEU A 47 -5.13 12.44 4.55
N SER A 48 -4.31 13.36 5.06
CA SER A 48 -4.76 14.54 5.82
C SER A 48 -5.01 15.78 4.95
N GLU A 49 -4.22 15.99 3.90
CA GLU A 49 -4.25 17.21 3.09
C GLU A 49 -5.07 17.00 1.80
N LYS A 50 -6.36 17.37 1.84
CA LYS A 50 -7.28 17.21 0.69
C LYS A 50 -6.88 18.02 -0.54
N SER A 51 -6.08 19.07 -0.38
CA SER A 51 -5.62 19.94 -1.46
C SER A 51 -4.49 19.34 -2.31
N ILE A 52 -3.86 18.25 -1.86
CA ILE A 52 -2.78 17.60 -2.60
C ILE A 52 -3.37 16.89 -3.84
N PRO A 53 -2.93 17.23 -5.07
CA PRO A 53 -3.32 16.52 -6.27
C PRO A 53 -2.90 15.05 -6.22
N HIS A 54 -3.72 14.15 -6.77
CA HIS A 54 -3.45 12.70 -6.82
C HIS A 54 -3.16 12.03 -5.46
N ARG A 55 -3.55 12.64 -4.34
CA ARG A 55 -3.22 12.14 -2.99
C ARG A 55 -3.53 10.65 -2.79
N GLU A 56 -4.63 10.14 -3.35
CA GLU A 56 -5.04 8.74 -3.20
C GLU A 56 -4.14 7.78 -3.98
N ARG A 57 -3.72 8.17 -5.20
CA ARG A 57 -2.75 7.41 -6.01
C ARG A 57 -1.37 7.43 -5.38
N ALA A 58 -0.96 8.58 -4.83
CA ALA A 58 0.29 8.69 -4.08
C ALA A 58 0.26 7.81 -2.82
N PHE A 59 -0.85 7.83 -2.06
CA PHE A 59 -1.02 6.96 -0.89
C PHE A 59 -0.89 5.48 -1.27
N GLN A 60 -1.56 5.06 -2.35
CA GLN A 60 -1.45 3.70 -2.89
C GLN A 60 0.02 3.32 -3.15
N ASP A 61 0.75 4.11 -3.93
CA ASP A 61 2.15 3.81 -4.25
C ASP A 61 3.05 3.83 -3.00
N ILE A 62 2.80 4.72 -2.03
CA ILE A 62 3.57 4.75 -0.77
C ILE A 62 3.38 3.46 0.03
N ILE A 63 2.14 2.97 0.12
CA ILE A 63 1.87 1.69 0.79
C ILE A 63 2.54 0.55 0.04
N VAL A 64 2.43 0.49 -1.28
CA VAL A 64 3.04 -0.55 -2.10
C VAL A 64 4.57 -0.54 -1.97
N ALA A 65 5.20 0.65 -1.94
CA ALA A 65 6.64 0.81 -1.72
C ALA A 65 7.12 0.25 -0.37
N THR A 66 6.24 0.25 0.65
CA THR A 66 6.58 -0.24 2.00
C THR A 66 6.97 -1.72 2.01
N GLY A 67 6.50 -2.51 1.02
CA GLY A 67 6.92 -3.90 0.83
C GLY A 67 8.43 -4.07 0.72
N LYS A 68 9.12 -3.13 0.06
CA LYS A 68 10.59 -3.14 -0.07
C LYS A 68 11.28 -3.11 1.30
N TRP A 69 10.76 -2.30 2.22
CA TRP A 69 11.30 -2.15 3.57
C TRP A 69 11.08 -3.38 4.45
N LEU A 70 10.05 -4.17 4.11
CA LEU A 70 9.80 -5.49 4.68
C LEU A 70 10.61 -6.60 4.00
N GLY A 71 11.37 -6.29 2.94
CA GLY A 71 12.23 -7.23 2.20
C GLY A 71 11.55 -7.94 1.04
N PHE A 72 10.36 -7.50 0.62
CA PHE A 72 9.71 -8.02 -0.58
C PHE A 72 10.23 -7.31 -1.83
N GLU A 73 10.19 -8.02 -2.96
CA GLU A 73 10.19 -7.38 -4.28
C GLU A 73 8.82 -6.75 -4.51
N VAL A 74 8.81 -5.51 -5.00
CA VAL A 74 7.59 -4.74 -5.19
C VAL A 74 7.25 -4.71 -6.68
N GLU A 75 6.08 -5.25 -7.01
CA GLU A 75 5.44 -5.12 -8.32
C GLU A 75 4.30 -4.10 -8.21
N TRP A 76 4.33 -3.09 -9.07
CA TRP A 76 3.36 -2.01 -9.04
C TRP A 76 2.07 -2.40 -9.74
N GLY A 77 0.93 -2.13 -9.10
CA GLY A 77 -0.37 -2.26 -9.71
C GLY A 77 -0.74 -1.05 -10.57
N SER A 78 -2.00 -1.04 -10.99
CA SER A 78 -2.58 0.09 -11.72
C SER A 78 -3.55 0.87 -10.82
N TYR A 79 -3.71 2.16 -11.10
CA TYR A 79 -4.62 3.03 -10.37
C TYR A 79 -6.08 2.83 -10.77
N SER A 80 -6.35 2.17 -11.91
CA SER A 80 -7.70 2.06 -12.48
C SER A 80 -8.26 0.64 -12.48
N LYS A 81 -7.39 -0.37 -12.56
CA LYS A 81 -7.74 -1.79 -12.73
C LYS A 81 -6.75 -2.72 -12.04
N GLY A 82 -7.26 -3.84 -11.55
CA GLY A 82 -6.44 -4.88 -10.93
C GLY A 82 -6.03 -4.51 -9.50
N PRO A 83 -5.10 -5.27 -8.92
CA PRO A 83 -4.59 -5.00 -7.59
C PRO A 83 -3.78 -3.70 -7.57
N ASP A 84 -3.69 -3.09 -6.40
CA ASP A 84 -2.93 -1.85 -6.21
C ASP A 84 -1.41 -2.09 -6.24
N GLY A 85 -0.98 -3.27 -5.80
CA GLY A 85 0.38 -3.77 -5.94
C GLY A 85 0.52 -5.22 -5.51
N VAL A 86 1.68 -5.83 -5.77
CA VAL A 86 2.01 -7.17 -5.34
C VAL A 86 3.38 -7.16 -4.67
N TRP A 87 3.47 -7.80 -3.50
CA TRP A 87 4.73 -8.06 -2.81
C TRP A 87 5.13 -9.51 -3.04
N ARG A 88 6.31 -9.72 -3.62
CA ARG A 88 6.84 -11.06 -3.93
C ARG A 88 8.02 -11.40 -3.04
N SER A 89 8.13 -12.67 -2.68
CA SER A 89 9.32 -13.27 -2.09
C SER A 89 9.55 -14.65 -2.70
N GLN A 90 10.63 -15.32 -2.32
CA GLN A 90 10.88 -16.71 -2.75
C GLN A 90 9.87 -17.72 -2.18
N TYR A 91 9.01 -17.31 -1.24
CA TYR A 91 8.08 -18.18 -0.53
C TYR A 91 6.62 -17.96 -0.90
N GLY A 92 6.34 -16.96 -1.73
CA GLY A 92 4.98 -16.64 -2.12
C GLY A 92 4.81 -15.19 -2.51
N SER A 93 3.55 -14.81 -2.65
CA SER A 93 3.15 -13.44 -3.02
C SER A 93 1.95 -12.97 -2.23
N ILE A 94 1.95 -11.66 -1.96
CA ILE A 94 0.87 -10.95 -1.28
C ILE A 94 0.35 -9.89 -2.22
N VAL A 95 -0.91 -10.00 -2.63
CA VAL A 95 -1.60 -8.88 -3.28
C VAL A 95 -1.94 -7.85 -2.21
N VAL A 96 -1.62 -6.60 -2.53
CA VAL A 96 -1.90 -5.44 -1.69
C VAL A 96 -3.02 -4.65 -2.31
N GLU A 97 -4.00 -4.32 -1.49
CA GLU A 97 -5.16 -3.52 -1.83
C GLU A 97 -5.27 -2.39 -0.81
N VAL A 98 -5.32 -1.16 -1.28
CA VAL A 98 -5.23 0.05 -0.49
C VAL A 98 -6.57 0.75 -0.52
N LYS A 99 -7.03 1.20 0.66
CA LYS A 99 -8.21 2.05 0.79
C LYS A 99 -7.88 3.22 1.71
N SER A 100 -8.15 4.43 1.25
CA SER A 100 -7.91 5.64 2.05
C SER A 100 -8.77 5.67 3.32
N GLU A 101 -9.97 5.08 3.29
CA GLU A 101 -10.89 4.99 4.44
C GLU A 101 -11.58 3.63 4.54
N ALA A 102 -11.78 3.14 5.78
CA ALA A 102 -12.41 1.86 6.11
C ALA A 102 -13.91 1.81 5.80
N THR A 103 -14.56 2.97 5.77
CA THR A 103 -16.01 3.09 5.55
C THR A 103 -16.44 2.53 4.19
N PHE A 104 -15.50 2.42 3.25
CA PHE A 104 -15.65 1.83 1.92
C PHE A 104 -15.26 0.34 1.87
N LEU A 105 -15.22 -0.36 3.01
CA LEU A 105 -14.96 -1.79 3.08
C LEU A 105 -16.15 -2.50 3.71
N LYS A 106 -17.24 -2.57 2.94
CA LYS A 106 -18.40 -3.38 3.29
C LYS A 106 -18.22 -4.83 2.82
N ALA A 107 -19.10 -5.71 3.31
CA ALA A 107 -19.04 -7.13 3.00
C ALA A 107 -19.14 -7.46 1.51
N ASP A 108 -19.93 -6.68 0.78
CA ASP A 108 -20.10 -6.73 -0.67
C ASP A 108 -18.89 -6.20 -1.45
N GLU A 109 -17.97 -5.48 -0.82
CA GLU A 109 -16.77 -4.92 -1.46
C GLU A 109 -15.52 -5.76 -1.20
N ILE A 110 -15.39 -6.33 0.01
CA ILE A 110 -14.22 -7.12 0.42
C ILE A 110 -14.15 -8.44 -0.36
N LYS A 111 -15.27 -9.15 -0.52
CA LYS A 111 -15.27 -10.44 -1.19
C LYS A 111 -14.83 -10.34 -2.67
N PRO A 112 -15.40 -9.46 -3.51
CA PRO A 112 -14.93 -9.29 -4.89
C PRO A 112 -13.47 -8.85 -4.99
N LEU A 113 -12.99 -8.04 -4.03
CA LEU A 113 -11.60 -7.61 -3.97
C LEU A 113 -10.67 -8.83 -3.75
N VAL A 114 -11.01 -9.71 -2.81
CA VAL A 114 -10.27 -10.94 -2.55
C VAL A 114 -10.33 -11.89 -3.75
N GLU A 115 -11.49 -12.05 -4.37
CA GLU A 115 -11.65 -12.91 -5.55
C GLU A 115 -10.76 -12.45 -6.70
N ARG A 116 -10.77 -11.14 -7.03
CA ARG A 116 -9.86 -10.55 -8.03
C ARG A 116 -8.38 -10.71 -7.66
N ALA A 117 -8.04 -10.55 -6.39
CA ALA A 117 -6.68 -10.74 -5.92
C ALA A 117 -6.22 -12.21 -6.10
N ASN A 118 -7.09 -13.18 -5.83
CA ASN A 118 -6.79 -14.60 -6.06
C ASN A 118 -6.66 -14.94 -7.56
N GLU A 119 -7.45 -14.29 -8.43
CA GLU A 119 -7.32 -14.44 -9.90
C GLU A 119 -5.96 -13.99 -10.43
N SER A 120 -5.28 -13.08 -9.73
CA SER A 120 -3.91 -12.68 -10.07
C SER A 120 -2.84 -13.75 -9.76
N GLY A 121 -3.24 -14.86 -9.12
CA GLY A 121 -2.35 -15.97 -8.75
C GLY A 121 -1.61 -15.75 -7.43
N ALA A 122 -1.98 -14.74 -6.65
CA ALA A 122 -1.35 -14.47 -5.36
C ALA A 122 -1.83 -15.42 -4.26
N GLU A 123 -0.94 -15.73 -3.33
CA GLU A 123 -1.22 -16.71 -2.26
C GLU A 123 -1.97 -16.11 -1.07
N LYS A 124 -1.85 -14.79 -0.90
CA LYS A 124 -2.37 -14.03 0.22
C LYS A 124 -2.83 -12.66 -0.25
N VAL A 125 -3.81 -12.12 0.46
CA VAL A 125 -4.37 -10.78 0.20
C VAL A 125 -4.24 -9.95 1.47
N LEU A 126 -3.66 -8.75 1.33
CA LEU A 126 -3.53 -7.76 2.38
C LEU A 126 -4.28 -6.49 1.99
N ILE A 127 -5.28 -6.13 2.77
CA ILE A 127 -5.99 -4.87 2.66
C ILE A 127 -5.37 -3.88 3.64
N VAL A 128 -4.88 -2.75 3.13
CA VAL A 128 -4.30 -1.67 3.94
C VAL A 128 -5.24 -0.48 3.95
N VAL A 129 -5.58 -0.01 5.15
CA VAL A 129 -6.53 1.08 5.34
C VAL A 129 -5.85 2.32 5.90
N GLY A 130 -6.15 3.48 5.33
CA GLY A 130 -5.65 4.77 5.77
C GLY A 130 -6.33 5.30 7.03
N LYS A 131 -7.67 5.37 7.04
CA LYS A 131 -8.46 5.92 8.15
C LYS A 131 -9.64 5.03 8.54
N GLY A 132 -10.02 5.09 9.81
CA GLY A 132 -11.21 4.41 10.33
C GLY A 132 -10.92 3.03 10.95
N PRO A 133 -11.90 2.48 11.69
CA PRO A 133 -11.76 1.21 12.39
C PRO A 133 -11.67 0.03 11.42
N THR A 134 -10.79 -0.93 11.70
CA THR A 134 -10.66 -2.17 10.91
C THR A 134 -11.50 -3.32 11.48
N GLU A 135 -12.05 -3.18 12.69
CA GLU A 135 -12.73 -4.24 13.44
C GLU A 135 -13.99 -4.75 12.71
N GLY A 136 -14.76 -3.84 12.12
CA GLY A 136 -15.95 -4.19 11.33
C GLY A 136 -15.59 -5.03 10.10
N PRO A 137 -14.73 -4.51 9.20
CA PRO A 137 -14.22 -5.29 8.06
C PRO A 137 -13.54 -6.60 8.47
N GLU A 138 -12.77 -6.63 9.56
CA GLU A 138 -12.11 -7.84 10.07
C GLU A 138 -13.12 -8.91 10.51
N ALA A 139 -14.20 -8.51 11.19
CA ALA A 139 -15.28 -9.41 11.56
C ALA A 139 -15.94 -10.04 10.33
N VAL A 140 -16.13 -9.27 9.27
CA VAL A 140 -16.68 -9.76 7.99
C VAL A 140 -15.73 -10.77 7.33
N ILE A 141 -14.44 -10.44 7.23
CA ILE A 141 -13.41 -11.33 6.67
C ILE A 141 -13.42 -12.67 7.39
N LYS A 142 -13.50 -12.65 8.72
CA LYS A 142 -13.56 -13.85 9.56
C LYS A 142 -14.86 -14.62 9.37
N ALA A 143 -16.00 -13.95 9.41
CA ALA A 143 -17.31 -14.59 9.30
C ALA A 143 -17.51 -15.30 7.94
N GLN A 144 -16.94 -14.76 6.87
CA GLN A 144 -17.03 -15.32 5.52
C GLN A 144 -15.83 -16.17 5.11
N ASN A 145 -14.85 -16.37 5.99
CA ASN A 145 -13.63 -17.13 5.72
C ASN A 145 -12.90 -16.70 4.43
N LEU A 146 -12.74 -15.40 4.22
CA LEU A 146 -12.22 -14.84 2.97
C LEU A 146 -10.70 -14.98 2.80
N GLY A 147 -9.98 -15.57 3.75
CA GLY A 147 -8.55 -15.87 3.59
C GLY A 147 -7.62 -14.64 3.46
N CYS A 148 -8.11 -13.43 3.69
CA CYS A 148 -7.35 -12.19 3.62
C CYS A 148 -7.05 -11.60 5.00
N ARG A 149 -6.16 -10.61 5.05
CA ARG A 149 -5.87 -9.80 6.24
C ARG A 149 -6.17 -8.34 5.97
N ILE A 150 -6.57 -7.63 7.00
CA ILE A 150 -6.73 -6.17 6.97
C ILE A 150 -5.85 -5.54 8.03
N VAL A 151 -5.23 -4.41 7.71
CA VAL A 151 -4.36 -3.67 8.63
C VAL A 151 -4.51 -2.17 8.40
N ASP A 152 -4.38 -1.40 9.47
CA ASP A 152 -4.23 0.05 9.34
C ASP A 152 -2.79 0.38 8.88
N PHE A 153 -2.62 1.45 8.10
CA PHE A 153 -1.29 1.77 7.58
C PHE A 153 -0.27 2.08 8.69
N ARG A 154 -0.67 2.61 9.85
CA ARG A 154 0.24 2.86 10.99
C ARG A 154 0.79 1.56 11.55
N LYS A 155 -0.05 0.54 11.74
CA LYS A 155 0.40 -0.80 12.12
C LYS A 155 1.35 -1.38 11.08
N LEU A 156 1.09 -1.20 9.78
CA LEU A 156 2.00 -1.63 8.72
C LEU A 156 3.38 -0.96 8.84
N PHE A 157 3.43 0.37 8.96
CA PHE A 157 4.69 1.09 9.16
C PHE A 157 5.40 0.71 10.45
N LYS A 158 4.65 0.48 11.55
CA LYS A 158 5.22 -0.03 12.81
C LYS A 158 5.87 -1.39 12.62
N ILE A 159 5.23 -2.32 11.90
CA ILE A 159 5.79 -3.63 11.57
C ILE A 159 7.05 -3.46 10.73
N ALA A 160 7.03 -2.61 9.70
CA ALA A 160 8.20 -2.35 8.86
C ALA A 160 9.38 -1.77 9.65
N LYS A 161 9.12 -0.87 10.61
CA LYS A 161 10.16 -0.30 11.48
C LYS A 161 10.75 -1.36 12.40
N LEU A 162 9.91 -2.19 13.01
CA LEU A 162 10.36 -3.31 13.84
C LEU A 162 11.16 -4.31 13.02
N ALA A 163 10.71 -4.63 11.80
CA ALA A 163 11.40 -5.53 10.90
C ALA A 163 12.81 -5.00 10.55
N SER A 164 12.90 -3.73 10.16
CA SER A 164 14.16 -3.05 9.87
C SER A 164 15.11 -3.02 11.08
N ALA A 165 14.61 -2.64 12.26
CA ALA A 165 15.40 -2.53 13.48
C ALA A 165 15.95 -3.88 13.97
N ASN A 166 15.26 -4.98 13.70
CA ASN A 166 15.67 -6.33 14.09
C ASN A 166 16.43 -7.08 12.98
N GLY A 167 16.75 -6.41 11.86
CA GLY A 167 17.39 -7.06 10.71
C GLY A 167 16.51 -8.12 10.04
N LEU A 168 15.20 -8.12 10.33
CA LEU A 168 14.18 -8.98 9.74
C LEU A 168 13.75 -8.39 8.40
N LYS A 169 14.68 -8.25 7.43
CA LYS A 169 14.27 -8.18 6.02
C LYS A 169 13.74 -9.57 5.68
N ALA A 170 12.66 -9.70 4.90
CA ALA A 170 12.07 -10.99 4.52
C ALA A 170 13.12 -12.02 4.04
N ARG A 171 13.69 -12.73 5.03
CA ARG A 171 14.43 -13.97 4.98
C ARG A 171 13.49 -14.94 5.70
N TRP A 172 12.34 -15.21 5.10
CA TRP A 172 11.26 -15.99 5.71
C TRP A 172 10.97 -17.24 4.94
#